data_AF-A0A7V9JDX3-F1
#
_entry.id   AF-A0A7V9JDX3-F1
#
_cell.length_a   1.000
_cell.length_b   1.000
_cell.length_c   1.000
_cell.angle_alpha   90.00
_cell.angle_beta   90.00
_cell.angle_gamma   90.00
#
_symmetry.space_group_name_H-M   'P 1'
#
loop_
_entity.id
_entity.type
_entity.pdbx_description
1 polymer ?
#
loop_
_entity_poly.entity_id
_entity_poly.type
_entity_poly.pdbx_seq_one_letter_code
_entity_poly.pdbx_strand_id
1 'polypeptide(L)'
;MELAVGHSEFGYYATGEVRAAFSGDFLTAPETHAIFGQTLARQIDECWQRMGNPDRFTVREDGAGRGTLALDILSELHDRFPDLYNATTYELA
;
A
#
# COMPACT_ATOMS: atom_id res chain seq x y z
N MET A 1 -14.78 5.77 -20.65
CA MET A 1 -13.49 5.50 -19.97
C MET A 1 -13.54 4.18 -19.22
N GLU A 2 -14.60 3.92 -18.44
CA GLU A 2 -14.82 2.66 -17.69
C GLU A 2 -14.53 1.37 -18.47
N LEU A 3 -15.16 1.16 -19.65
CA LEU A 3 -14.94 -0.04 -20.46
C LEU A 3 -13.48 -0.19 -20.94
N ALA A 4 -12.82 0.91 -21.32
CA ALA A 4 -11.44 0.86 -21.79
C ALA A 4 -10.45 0.44 -20.68
N VAL A 5 -10.80 0.71 -19.41
CA VAL A 5 -9.94 0.48 -18.26
C VAL A 5 -10.26 -0.85 -17.57
N GLY A 6 -11.54 -1.16 -17.38
CA GLY A 6 -12.01 -2.24 -16.51
C GLY A 6 -12.86 -3.33 -17.18
N HIS A 7 -13.05 -3.32 -18.51
CA HIS A 7 -13.74 -4.43 -19.17
C HIS A 7 -13.00 -5.75 -18.91
N SER A 8 -13.69 -6.79 -18.47
CA SER A 8 -13.07 -8.06 -18.01
C SER A 8 -12.19 -8.76 -19.05
N GLU A 9 -12.49 -8.58 -20.34
CA GLU A 9 -11.76 -9.23 -21.44
C GLU A 9 -10.86 -8.27 -22.24
N PHE A 10 -11.11 -6.96 -22.19
CA PHE A 10 -10.45 -5.98 -23.07
C PHE A 10 -9.93 -4.74 -22.34
N GLY A 11 -10.22 -4.63 -21.05
CA GLY A 11 -9.82 -3.52 -20.22
C GLY A 11 -8.33 -3.53 -20.00
N TYR A 12 -7.75 -2.34 -19.93
CA TYR A 12 -6.33 -2.14 -19.66
C TYR A 12 -5.87 -2.92 -18.42
N TYR A 13 -6.60 -2.91 -17.31
CA TYR A 13 -6.19 -3.66 -16.11
C TYR A 13 -6.62 -5.14 -16.09
N ALA A 14 -7.46 -5.58 -17.04
CA ALA A 14 -7.94 -6.95 -17.09
C ALA A 14 -7.10 -7.87 -17.99
N THR A 15 -6.31 -7.30 -18.90
CA THR A 15 -5.64 -8.03 -19.98
C THR A 15 -4.11 -8.07 -19.83
N GLY A 16 -3.59 -8.89 -18.91
CA GLY A 16 -2.14 -9.23 -18.87
C GLY A 16 -1.35 -8.79 -17.64
N GLU A 17 -0.07 -9.16 -17.63
CA GLU A 17 0.90 -9.12 -16.52
C GLU A 17 1.00 -7.78 -15.77
N VAL A 18 1.57 -7.84 -14.57
CA VAL A 18 1.85 -6.72 -13.66
C VAL A 18 2.49 -5.53 -14.39
N ARG A 19 1.70 -4.46 -14.57
CA ARG A 19 2.09 -3.29 -15.39
C ARG A 19 2.83 -2.18 -14.63
N ALA A 20 2.63 -2.12 -13.31
CA ALA A 20 3.34 -1.17 -12.45
C ALA A 20 4.65 -1.82 -11.96
N ALA A 21 5.70 -1.74 -12.78
CA ALA A 21 7.01 -2.31 -12.49
C ALA A 21 8.07 -1.64 -13.36
N PHE A 22 9.35 -1.80 -13.01
CA PHE A 22 10.46 -1.30 -13.82
C PHE A 22 10.47 -1.87 -15.26
N SER A 23 9.93 -3.08 -15.43
CA SER A 23 9.73 -3.74 -16.72
C SER A 23 8.31 -3.57 -17.30
N GLY A 24 7.43 -2.84 -16.61
CA GLY A 24 6.04 -2.61 -17.01
C GLY A 24 5.85 -1.29 -17.76
N ASP A 25 4.59 -0.92 -17.97
CA ASP A 25 4.20 0.27 -18.74
C ASP A 25 4.50 1.59 -18.01
N PHE A 26 4.57 1.55 -16.67
CA PHE A 26 4.85 2.71 -15.84
C PHE A 26 5.41 2.31 -14.47
N LEU A 27 6.09 3.26 -13.83
CA LEU A 27 6.65 3.12 -12.48
C LEU A 27 5.84 3.95 -11.49
N THR A 28 5.50 3.37 -10.34
CA THR A 28 4.84 4.07 -9.23
C THR A 28 5.85 4.42 -8.14
N ALA A 29 5.50 5.38 -7.26
CA ALA A 29 6.40 5.80 -6.18
C ALA A 29 6.89 4.65 -5.28
N PRO A 30 6.05 3.68 -4.85
CA PRO A 30 6.53 2.53 -4.08
C PRO A 30 7.60 1.69 -4.81
N GLU A 31 7.51 1.58 -6.13
CA GLU A 31 8.47 0.80 -6.94
C GLU A 31 9.79 1.55 -7.19
N THR A 32 9.89 2.84 -6.80
CA THR A 32 11.14 3.61 -6.95
C THR A 32 12.09 3.40 -5.77
N HIS A 33 11.59 3.48 -4.54
CA HIS A 33 12.38 3.34 -3.32
C HIS A 33 11.47 3.18 -2.11
N ALA A 34 11.89 2.34 -1.14
CA ALA A 34 11.17 2.08 0.10
C ALA A 34 10.91 3.33 0.98
N ILE A 35 11.57 4.47 0.71
CA ILE A 35 11.40 5.69 1.51
C ILE A 35 9.96 6.22 1.40
N PHE A 36 9.28 5.93 0.28
CA PHE A 36 7.89 6.28 0.11
C PHE A 36 7.00 5.55 1.14
N GLY A 37 7.16 4.23 1.29
CA GLY A 37 6.44 3.46 2.32
C GLY A 37 6.83 3.86 3.74
N GLN A 38 8.12 4.09 4.00
CA GLN A 38 8.61 4.49 5.32
C GLN A 38 8.04 5.85 5.79
N THR A 39 7.94 6.81 4.87
CA THR A 39 7.34 8.12 5.20
C THR A 39 5.84 8.00 5.48
N LEU A 40 5.14 7.12 4.77
CA LEU A 40 3.73 6.81 5.05
C LEU A 40 3.55 6.08 6.38
N ALA A 41 4.43 5.16 6.75
CA ALA A 41 4.39 4.49 8.06
C ALA A 41 4.45 5.51 9.21
N ARG A 42 5.29 6.55 9.09
CA ARG A 42 5.32 7.66 10.05
C ARG A 42 4.02 8.47 10.09
N GLN A 43 3.40 8.72 8.93
CA GLN A 43 2.11 9.40 8.88
C GLN A 43 0.99 8.56 9.51
N ILE A 44 1.03 7.24 9.33
CA ILE A 44 0.10 6.28 9.94
C ILE A 44 0.24 6.32 11.47
N ASP A 45 1.47 6.37 12.00
CA ASP A 45 1.74 6.55 13.43
C ASP A 45 1.18 7.86 13.99
N GLU A 46 1.39 8.98 13.30
CA GLU A 46 0.76 10.23 13.71
C GLU A 46 -0.76 10.15 13.76
N CYS A 47 -1.40 9.49 12.78
CA CYS A 47 -2.84 9.30 12.76
C CYS A 47 -3.32 8.42 13.92
N TRP A 48 -2.65 7.29 14.16
CA TRP A 48 -2.97 6.37 15.25
C TRP A 48 -2.86 7.04 16.63
N GLN A 49 -1.80 7.82 16.86
CA GLN A 49 -1.62 8.59 18.10
C GLN A 49 -2.72 9.65 18.27
N ARG A 50 -3.09 10.36 17.21
CA ARG A 50 -4.19 11.36 17.25
C ARG A 50 -5.55 10.73 17.53
N MET A 51 -5.71 9.43 17.24
CA MET A 51 -6.90 8.66 17.57
C MET A 51 -6.87 8.10 19.01
N GLY A 52 -5.85 8.43 19.80
CA GLY A 52 -5.72 7.99 21.19
C GLY A 52 -5.16 6.58 21.33
N ASN A 53 -4.32 6.15 20.37
CA ASN A 53 -3.62 4.87 20.42
C ASN A 53 -4.55 3.65 20.60
N PRO A 54 -5.58 3.47 19.74
CA PRO A 54 -6.50 2.35 19.88
C PRO A 54 -5.79 0.99 19.76
N ASP A 55 -6.22 0.01 20.55
CA ASP A 55 -5.70 -1.38 20.54
C ASP A 55 -5.94 -2.11 19.20
N ARG A 56 -6.85 -1.60 18.37
CA ARG A 56 -7.16 -2.10 17.04
C ARG A 56 -7.18 -0.95 16.05
N PHE A 57 -6.40 -1.09 15.00
CA PHE A 57 -6.25 -0.08 13.97
C PHE A 57 -6.16 -0.76 12.60
N THR A 58 -7.01 -0.37 11.66
CA THR A 58 -7.01 -0.96 10.31
C THR A 58 -6.39 0.02 9.32
N VAL A 59 -5.38 -0.45 8.57
CA VAL A 59 -4.85 0.25 7.40
C VAL A 59 -5.36 -0.48 6.16
N ARG A 60 -6.10 0.22 5.30
CA ARG A 60 -6.65 -0.34 4.06
C ARG A 60 -5.97 0.28 2.85
N GLU A 61 -5.52 -0.56 1.93
CA GLU A 61 -4.92 -0.17 0.68
C GLU A 61 -5.75 -0.71 -0.49
N ASP A 62 -6.52 0.17 -1.13
CA ASP A 62 -7.25 -0.15 -2.34
C ASP A 62 -6.31 -0.01 -3.55
N GLY A 63 -6.28 -1.03 -4.41
CA GLY A 63 -5.42 -1.01 -5.60
C GLY A 63 -3.94 -1.23 -5.29
N ALA A 64 -3.65 -2.13 -4.33
CA ALA A 64 -2.30 -2.39 -3.81
C ALA A 64 -1.25 -2.85 -4.84
N GLY A 65 -1.67 -3.13 -6.08
CA GLY A 65 -0.79 -3.55 -7.16
C GLY A 65 -0.02 -4.82 -6.77
N ARG A 66 1.29 -4.68 -6.57
CA ARG A 66 2.19 -5.78 -6.19
C ARG A 66 2.32 -5.99 -4.68
N GLY A 67 1.75 -5.10 -3.87
CA GLY A 67 1.91 -5.09 -2.42
C GLY A 67 3.24 -4.52 -1.91
N THR A 68 4.05 -3.93 -2.80
CA THR A 68 5.34 -3.31 -2.43
C THR A 68 5.16 -2.24 -1.35
N LEU A 69 4.15 -1.38 -1.50
CA LEU A 69 3.85 -0.35 -0.52
C LEU A 69 3.49 -0.93 0.85
N ALA A 70 2.58 -1.91 0.87
CA ALA A 70 2.19 -2.61 2.10
C ALA A 70 3.40 -3.24 2.80
N LEU A 71 4.30 -3.87 2.05
CA LEU A 71 5.51 -4.47 2.61
C LEU A 71 6.41 -3.41 3.25
N ASP A 72 6.70 -2.33 2.53
CA ASP A 72 7.54 -1.24 3.03
C ASP A 72 6.95 -0.59 4.29
N ILE A 73 5.63 -0.38 4.32
CA ILE A 73 4.93 0.15 5.50
C ILE A 73 5.04 -0.83 6.67
N LEU A 74 4.67 -2.10 6.46
CA LEU A 74 4.68 -3.10 7.53
C LEU A 74 6.07 -3.33 8.10
N SER A 75 7.10 -3.34 7.26
CA SER A 75 8.50 -3.43 7.70
C SER A 75 8.90 -2.22 8.56
N GLU A 76 8.61 -1.00 8.14
CA GLU A 76 8.94 0.19 8.93
C GLU A 76 8.14 0.26 10.24
N LEU A 77 6.86 -0.13 10.22
CA LEU A 77 6.04 -0.25 11.43
C LEU A 77 6.64 -1.28 12.39
N HIS A 78 7.05 -2.45 11.89
CA HIS A 78 7.68 -3.49 12.71
C HIS A 78 8.96 -2.98 13.39
N ASP A 79 9.83 -2.32 12.62
CA ASP A 79 11.16 -1.92 13.09
C ASP A 79 11.15 -0.68 14.00
N ARG A 80 10.24 0.27 13.74
CA ARG A 80 10.26 1.59 14.41
C ARG A 80 9.05 1.91 15.26
N PHE A 81 7.92 1.25 15.03
CA PHE A 81 6.65 1.56 15.69
C PHE A 81 5.97 0.27 16.22
N PRO A 82 6.62 -0.51 17.09
CA PRO A 82 6.17 -1.85 17.47
C PRO A 82 4.77 -1.87 18.11
N ASP A 83 4.40 -0.84 18.88
CA ASP A 83 3.06 -0.76 19.49
C ASP A 83 1.97 -0.61 18.42
N LEU A 84 2.19 0.29 17.45
CA LEU A 84 1.31 0.45 16.31
C LEU A 84 1.28 -0.81 15.44
N TYR A 85 2.44 -1.43 15.17
CA TYR A 85 2.51 -2.67 14.40
C TYR A 85 1.61 -3.75 15.02
N ASN A 86 1.65 -3.91 16.34
CA ASN A 86 0.83 -4.87 17.07
C ASN A 86 -0.67 -4.54 17.05
N ALA A 87 -1.04 -3.25 17.01
CA ALA A 87 -2.42 -2.82 16.88
C ALA A 87 -2.96 -2.91 15.43
N THR A 88 -2.07 -3.03 14.44
CA THR A 88 -2.42 -2.88 13.02
C THR A 88 -2.92 -4.17 12.39
N THR A 89 -4.06 -4.08 11.71
CA THR A 89 -4.49 -5.03 10.68
C THR A 89 -4.38 -4.36 9.32
N TYR A 90 -3.60 -4.93 8.40
CA TYR A 90 -3.42 -4.39 7.05
C TYR A 90 -4.28 -5.15 6.05
N GLU A 91 -5.17 -4.45 5.34
CA GLU A 91 -6.11 -5.02 4.38
C GLU A 91 -5.78 -4.55 2.96
N LEU A 92 -5.59 -5.50 2.05
CA LEU A 92 -5.45 -5.23 0.61
C LEU A 92 -6.79 -5.46 -0.08
N ALA A 93 -7.19 -4.51 -0.91
CA ALA A 93 -8.47 -4.52 -1.60
C ALA A 93 -8.38 -4.27 -3.11
#